data_AF-A0AAV8Y5C0-F1
#
_entry.id   AF-A0AAV8Y5C0-F1
#
_cell.length_a   1.000
_cell.length_b   1.000
_cell.length_c   1.000
_cell.angle_alpha   90.00
_cell.angle_beta   90.00
_cell.angle_gamma   90.00
#
_symmetry.space_group_name_H-M   'P 1'
#
loop_
_entity.id
_entity.type
_entity.pdbx_description
1 polymer ?
#
loop_
_entity_poly.entity_id
_entity_poly.type
_entity_poly.pdbx_seq_one_letter_code
_entity_poly.pdbx_strand_id
1 'polypeptide(L)' 'MFEQYTEIGSLDVEDFNAGTIIPGSWRSEIHGANNGMQPLRNNIGARNYTQEAASKRDRYADFFLSRGAVPWQDQMIYDD' A
#
# COMPACT_ATOMS: atom_id res chain seq x y z
N MET A 1 9.71 29.67 11.68
CA MET A 1 10.78 28.79 11.17
C MET A 1 10.07 27.67 10.43
N PHE A 2 10.10 27.67 9.09
CA PHE A 2 9.51 26.56 8.34
C PHE A 2 10.48 25.39 8.44
N GLU A 3 10.05 24.28 9.03
CA GLU A 3 10.83 23.04 9.04
C GLU A 3 10.89 22.54 7.60
N GLN A 4 12.04 22.73 7.00
CA GLN A 4 12.33 22.17 5.69
C GLN A 4 12.72 20.70 5.88
N TYR A 5 11.74 19.81 5.75
CA TYR A 5 11.90 18.36 5.91
C TYR A 5 12.67 17.69 4.76
N THR A 6 12.99 18.43 3.70
CA THR A 6 13.61 17.89 2.48
C THR A 6 14.63 18.87 1.91
N GLU A 7 15.73 18.33 1.39
CA GLU A 7 16.78 19.13 0.76
C GLU A 7 16.25 19.88 -0.47
N ILE A 8 16.68 21.13 -0.67
CA ILE A 8 16.28 21.93 -1.83
C ILE A 8 16.72 21.20 -3.11
N GLY A 9 15.80 21.00 -4.05
CA GLY A 9 16.07 20.30 -5.30
C GLY A 9 16.01 18.77 -5.19
N SER A 10 15.67 18.22 -4.01
CA SER A 10 15.45 16.77 -3.86
C SER A 10 14.16 16.28 -4.53
N LEU A 11 13.12 17.14 -4.58
CA LEU A 11 11.81 16.84 -5.16
C LEU A 11 11.61 17.59 -6.49
N ASP A 12 10.64 17.11 -7.27
CA ASP A 12 10.18 17.84 -8.45
C ASP A 12 9.52 19.17 -8.05
N VAL A 13 9.76 20.21 -8.84
CA VAL A 13 9.17 21.55 -8.62
C VAL A 13 8.46 22.00 -9.88
N GLU A 14 7.28 22.57 -9.73
CA GLU A 14 6.52 23.13 -10.84
C GLU A 14 7.02 24.53 -11.20
N ASP A 15 7.39 24.75 -12.46
CA ASP A 15 7.58 26.08 -13.03
C ASP A 15 6.26 26.54 -13.66
N PHE A 16 5.51 27.34 -12.91
CA PHE A 16 4.23 27.89 -13.34
C PHE A 16 4.32 28.85 -14.54
N ASN A 17 5.48 29.44 -14.81
CA ASN A 17 5.66 30.37 -15.92
C ASN A 17 5.90 29.63 -17.23
N ALA A 18 6.70 28.56 -17.17
CA ALA A 18 6.98 27.71 -18.33
C ALA A 18 5.94 26.60 -18.53
N GLY A 19 5.11 26.31 -17.52
CA GLY A 19 4.18 25.18 -17.52
C GLY A 19 4.91 23.83 -17.54
N THR A 20 6.11 23.77 -16.96
CA THR A 20 6.98 22.59 -16.99
C THR A 20 7.34 22.13 -15.60
N ILE A 21 7.65 20.85 -15.45
CA ILE A 21 8.18 20.27 -14.21
C ILE A 21 9.70 20.31 -14.26
N ILE A 22 10.31 20.93 -13.25
CA ILE A 22 11.75 20.88 -12.98
C ILE A 22 12.02 19.56 -12.22
N PRO A 23 12.77 18.60 -12.81
CA PRO A 23 13.04 17.31 -12.17
C PRO A 23 13.93 17.46 -10.93
N GLY A 24 13.54 16.82 -9.82
CA GLY A 24 14.34 16.73 -8.60
C GLY A 24 15.41 15.62 -8.65
N SER A 25 16.37 15.69 -7.73
CA SER A 25 17.49 14.74 -7.67
C SER A 25 17.05 13.31 -7.36
N TRP A 26 15.88 13.08 -6.74
CA TRP A 26 15.34 11.74 -6.47
C TRP A 26 15.23 10.86 -7.73
N ARG A 27 15.05 11.47 -8.91
CA ARG A 27 14.99 10.76 -10.19
C ARG A 27 16.33 10.15 -10.60
N SER A 28 17.45 10.72 -10.13
CA SER A 28 18.79 10.22 -10.40
C SER A 28 19.16 9.02 -9.52
N GLU A 29 18.53 8.89 -8.34
CA GLU A 29 18.76 7.78 -7.40
C GLU A 29 18.25 6.43 -7.93
N ILE A 30 17.25 6.46 -8.82
CA ILE A 30 16.63 5.28 -9.44
C ILE A 30 17.62 4.49 -10.33
N HIS A 31 18.65 5.15 -10.85
CA HIS A 31 19.61 4.54 -11.79
C HIS A 31 20.90 4.02 -11.14
N GLY A 32 21.10 4.26 -9.84
CA GLY A 32 22.19 3.67 -9.08
C GLY A 32 21.83 2.28 -8.57
N ALA A 33 22.67 1.29 -8.82
CA ALA A 33 22.44 -0.13 -8.49
C ALA A 33 22.07 -0.41 -7.02
N ASN A 34 22.20 0.56 -6.10
CA ASN A 34 21.94 0.40 -4.66
C ASN A 34 21.09 1.50 -4.00
N ASN A 35 20.59 2.52 -4.72
CA ASN A 35 20.00 3.72 -4.07
C ASN A 35 18.53 4.02 -4.45
N GLY A 36 17.95 3.30 -5.41
CA GLY A 36 16.58 3.52 -5.87
C GLY A 36 15.58 2.45 -5.45
N MET A 37 14.32 2.63 -5.84
CA MET A 37 13.25 1.62 -5.75
C MET A 37 13.69 0.34 -6.48
N GLN A 38 14.11 -0.67 -5.72
CA GLN A 38 14.55 -1.94 -6.29
C GLN A 38 13.33 -2.73 -6.77
N PRO A 39 13.38 -3.35 -7.97
CA PRO A 39 12.38 -4.32 -8.34
C PRO A 39 12.40 -5.44 -7.29
N LEU A 40 11.26 -5.63 -6.61
CA LEU A 40 11.08 -6.80 -5.76
C LEU A 40 11.34 -8.02 -6.65
N ARG A 41 12.34 -8.83 -6.30
CA ARG A 41 12.62 -10.06 -7.06
C ARG A 41 11.29 -10.80 -7.24
N ASN A 42 11.02 -11.32 -8.44
CA ASN A 42 9.84 -12.13 -8.77
C ASN A 42 9.65 -13.40 -7.89
N ASN A 43 10.46 -13.57 -6.85
CA ASN A 43 10.29 -14.49 -5.74
C ASN A 43 9.47 -13.88 -4.58
N ILE A 44 8.54 -12.95 -4.86
CA ILE A 44 7.32 -12.95 -4.04
C ILE A 44 6.63 -14.25 -4.45
N GLY A 45 7.01 -15.34 -3.78
CA GLY A 45 6.44 -16.65 -4.00
C GLY A 45 4.93 -16.50 -4.16
N ALA A 46 4.36 -17.25 -5.11
CA ALA A 46 2.92 -17.28 -5.37
C ALA A 46 2.15 -17.02 -4.08
N ARG A 47 1.08 -16.21 -4.13
CA ARG A 47 0.18 -15.82 -3.03
C ARG A 47 -0.47 -17.04 -2.34
N ASN A 48 0.36 -17.97 -1.92
CA ASN A 48 0.15 -19.11 -1.08
C ASN A 48 0.05 -18.47 0.28
N TYR A 49 -1.12 -17.89 0.58
CA TYR A 49 -1.56 -17.97 1.97
C TYR A 49 -1.29 -19.43 2.36
N THR A 50 -0.51 -19.64 3.42
CA THR A 50 -0.21 -21.00 3.86
C THR A 50 -1.56 -21.73 3.98
N GLN A 51 -1.63 -23.03 3.67
CA GLN A 51 -2.90 -23.77 3.81
C GLN A 51 -3.53 -23.53 5.19
N GLU A 52 -2.69 -23.33 6.19
CA GLU A 52 -3.06 -22.86 7.53
C GLU A 52 -3.78 -21.51 7.57
N ALA A 53 -3.29 -20.49 6.85
CA ALA A 53 -3.95 -19.19 6.76
C ALA A 53 -5.31 -19.28 6.05
N ALA A 54 -5.47 -20.16 5.05
CA ALA A 54 -6.79 -20.46 4.48
C ALA A 54 -7.71 -21.09 5.51
N SER A 55 -7.24 -22.17 6.14
CA SER A 55 -7.98 -22.92 7.14
C SER A 55 -8.45 -22.03 8.29
N LYS A 56 -7.62 -21.08 8.73
CA LYS A 56 -8.00 -20.07 9.73
C LYS A 56 -9.11 -19.15 9.23
N ARG A 57 -9.00 -18.62 8.00
CA ARG A 57 -10.06 -17.77 7.43
C ARG A 57 -11.38 -18.51 7.32
N ASP A 58 -11.37 -19.72 6.77
CA ASP A 58 -12.58 -20.53 6.56
C ASP A 58 -13.23 -20.86 7.91
N ARG A 59 -12.43 -21.27 8.90
CA ARG A 59 -12.91 -21.53 10.26
C ARG A 59 -13.57 -20.30 10.92
N TYR A 60 -12.98 -19.12 10.77
CA TYR A 60 -13.57 -17.91 11.35
C TYR A 60 -14.84 -17.50 10.60
N ALA A 61 -14.86 -17.62 9.27
CA ALA A 61 -16.07 -17.36 8.48
C ALA A 61 -17.22 -18.27 8.93
N ASP A 62 -17.00 -19.58 9.04
CA ASP A 62 -18.00 -20.54 9.52
C ASP A 62 -18.48 -20.23 10.95
N PHE A 63 -17.55 -19.80 11.82
CA PHE A 63 -17.88 -19.44 13.20
C PHE A 63 -18.81 -18.23 13.26
N PHE A 64 -18.49 -17.15 12.54
CA PHE A 64 -19.29 -15.93 12.54
C PHE A 64 -20.59 -16.05 11.76
N LEU A 65 -20.72 -17.03 10.85
CA LEU A 65 -22.00 -17.39 10.21
C LEU A 65 -22.88 -18.30 11.09
N SER A 66 -22.38 -18.77 12.23
CA SER A 66 -23.10 -19.68 13.11
C SER A 66 -23.13 -19.21 14.56
N ARG A 67 -22.30 -19.80 15.41
CA ARG A 67 -22.32 -19.61 16.88
C ARG A 67 -21.77 -18.26 17.32
N GLY A 68 -20.96 -17.64 16.47
CA GLY A 68 -20.35 -16.34 16.71
C GLY A 68 -21.10 -15.18 16.06
N ALA A 69 -22.25 -15.44 15.43
CA ALA A 69 -23.03 -14.39 14.78
C ALA A 69 -23.44 -13.32 15.82
N VAL A 70 -23.32 -12.05 15.43
CA VAL A 70 -23.61 -10.91 16.31
C VAL A 70 -24.85 -10.15 15.81
N PRO A 71 -25.69 -9.60 16.71
CA PRO A 71 -27.00 -9.07 16.33
C PRO A 71 -27.00 -7.97 15.26
N TRP A 72 -25.91 -7.19 15.16
CA TRP A 72 -25.82 -6.13 14.16
C TRP A 72 -25.57 -6.65 12.74
N GLN A 73 -25.12 -7.91 12.56
CA GLN A 73 -24.91 -8.48 11.22
C GLN A 73 -26.23 -8.61 10.45
N ASP A 74 -27.33 -8.93 11.13
CA ASP A 74 -28.66 -9.00 10.52
C ASP A 74 -29.19 -7.62 10.10
N GLN A 75 -28.77 -6.56 10.80
CA GLN A 75 -29.14 -5.18 10.47
C GLN A 75 -28.45 -4.67 9.19
N MET A 76 -27.36 -5.31 8.74
CA MET A 76 -26.71 -4.98 7.47
C MET A 76 -27.36 -5.68 6.26
N ILE A 77 -28.26 -6.64 6.49
CA ILE A 77 -28.97 -7.38 5.42
C ILE A 77 -30.32 -6.71 5.12
N TYR A 78 -30.91 -6.02 6.09
CA TYR A 78 -32.17 -5.32 5.97
C TYR A 78 -31.97 -3.82 6.20
N ASP A 79 -31.60 -3.10 5.14
CA ASP A 79 -31.76 -1.64 5.07
C ASP A 79 -33.20 -1.34 4.58
N ASP A 80 -34.19 -1.40 5.48
CA ASP A 80 -35.54 -0.84 5.29
C ASP A 80 -35.78 0.31 6.29
#